data_AF-A0A101IL43-F1
#
_entry.id   AF-A0A101IL43-F1
#
_cell.length_a   1.000
_cell.length_b   1.000
_cell.length_c   1.000
_cell.angle_alpha   90.00
_cell.angle_beta   90.00
_cell.angle_gamma   90.00
#
_symmetry.space_group_name_H-M   'P 1'
#
loop_
_entity.id
_entity.type
_entity.pdbx_description
1 polymer ?
#
loop_
_entity_poly.entity_id
_entity_poly.type
_entity_poly.pdbx_seq_one_letter_code
_entity_poly.pdbx_strand_id
1 'polypeptide(L)'
;MIMSQNPNVLKMITSSLMKGKKMMFFGLIFLVFGGLIILVLVIGVVAYFSGRGQDYIKQRSNDAPSTKVEDSSLYILQERYARGEIDEEEYHKMKRNLKS
;
A
#
# COMPACT_ATOMS: atom_id res chain seq x y z
N MET A 1 36.86 -20.29 -43.06
CA MET A 1 36.78 -21.50 -42.20
C MET A 1 35.40 -21.50 -41.56
N ILE A 2 34.46 -22.24 -42.15
CA ILE A 2 33.04 -22.18 -41.79
C ILE A 2 32.87 -22.98 -40.50
N MET A 3 32.56 -22.27 -39.42
CA MET A 3 32.24 -22.82 -38.11
C MET A 3 31.11 -23.86 -38.26
N SER A 4 31.42 -25.12 -38.00
CA SER A 4 30.47 -26.23 -38.05
C SER A 4 29.31 -25.96 -37.09
N GLN A 5 28.14 -25.62 -37.65
CA GLN A 5 26.86 -25.46 -36.97
C GLN A 5 26.39 -26.82 -36.45
N ASN A 6 27.00 -27.32 -35.36
CA ASN A 6 26.53 -28.53 -34.70
C ASN A 6 25.23 -28.19 -33.94
N PRO A 7 24.07 -28.74 -34.34
CA PRO A 7 22.76 -28.38 -33.78
C PRO A 7 22.65 -28.72 -32.28
N ASN A 8 23.53 -29.59 -31.77
CA ASN A 8 23.58 -29.94 -30.36
C ASN A 8 24.17 -28.82 -29.49
N VAL A 9 25.09 -28.02 -30.02
CA VAL A 9 25.72 -26.90 -29.30
C VAL A 9 24.69 -25.77 -29.08
N LEU A 10 23.86 -25.50 -30.10
CA LEU A 10 22.73 -24.58 -30.01
C LEU A 10 21.70 -25.01 -28.95
N LYS A 11 21.38 -26.31 -28.88
CA LYS A 11 20.48 -26.87 -27.84
C LYS A 11 21.09 -26.78 -26.43
N MET A 12 22.41 -26.92 -26.31
CA MET A 12 23.11 -26.84 -25.02
C MET A 12 23.13 -25.42 -24.45
N ILE A 13 23.37 -24.41 -25.30
CA ILE A 13 23.36 -23.00 -24.90
C ILE A 13 21.94 -22.55 -24.51
N THR A 14 20.94 -22.94 -25.30
CA THR A 14 19.53 -22.57 -25.05
C THR A 14 18.96 -23.26 -23.80
N SER A 15 19.32 -24.51 -23.54
CA SER A 15 18.86 -25.23 -22.33
C SER A 15 19.47 -24.69 -21.02
N SER A 16 20.72 -24.22 -21.06
CA SER A 16 21.35 -23.55 -19.91
C SER A 16 20.70 -22.19 -19.61
N LEU A 17 20.42 -21.40 -20.66
CA LEU A 17 19.77 -20.10 -20.53
C LEU A 17 18.31 -20.20 -20.02
N MET A 18 17.59 -21.26 -20.42
CA MET A 18 16.20 -21.49 -20.00
C MET A 18 16.07 -21.96 -18.54
N LYS A 19 17.10 -22.61 -17.97
CA LYS A 19 17.09 -23.00 -16.55
C LYS A 19 17.23 -21.80 -15.62
N GLY A 20 18.09 -20.83 -15.97
CA GLY A 20 18.27 -19.61 -15.19
C GLY A 20 16.98 -18.78 -15.09
N LYS A 21 16.23 -18.67 -16.20
CA LYS A 21 14.99 -17.87 -16.24
C LYS A 21 13.85 -18.46 -15.40
N LYS A 22 13.76 -19.81 -15.30
CA LYS A 22 12.75 -20.48 -14.46
C LYS A 22 13.03 -20.32 -12.96
N MET A 23 14.30 -20.35 -12.55
CA MET A 23 14.69 -20.13 -11.16
C MET A 23 14.40 -18.69 -10.72
N MET A 24 14.66 -17.70 -11.58
CA MET A 24 14.32 -16.31 -11.30
C MET A 24 12.80 -16.07 -11.22
N PHE A 25 12.01 -16.73 -12.06
CA PHE A 25 10.55 -16.60 -12.04
C PHE A 25 9.94 -17.13 -10.73
N PHE A 26 10.43 -18.28 -10.24
CA PHE A 26 10.03 -18.83 -8.94
C PHE A 26 10.40 -17.91 -7.77
N GLY A 27 11.60 -17.33 -7.79
CA GLY A 27 12.03 -16.37 -6.77
C GLY A 27 11.18 -15.08 -6.78
N LEU A 28 10.83 -14.58 -7.96
CA LEU A 28 10.01 -13.37 -8.11
C LEU A 28 8.57 -13.61 -7.64
N ILE A 29 8.00 -14.77 -7.97
CA ILE A 29 6.69 -15.20 -7.43
C ILE A 29 6.75 -15.28 -5.91
N PHE A 30 7.77 -15.91 -5.33
CA PHE A 30 7.90 -16.03 -3.87
C PHE A 30 8.05 -14.66 -3.18
N LEU A 31 8.80 -13.74 -3.79
CA LEU A 31 8.95 -12.36 -3.30
C LEU A 31 7.63 -11.60 -3.33
N VAL A 32 6.89 -11.68 -4.44
CA VAL A 32 5.58 -11.00 -4.59
C VAL A 32 4.55 -11.58 -3.63
N PHE A 33 4.40 -12.90 -3.57
CA PHE A 33 3.43 -13.55 -2.68
C PHE A 33 3.81 -13.41 -1.20
N GLY A 34 5.09 -13.57 -0.86
CA GLY A 34 5.59 -13.36 0.50
C GLY A 34 5.45 -11.90 0.95
N GLY A 35 5.77 -10.96 0.07
CA GLY A 35 5.57 -9.52 0.30
C GLY A 35 4.10 -9.16 0.45
N LEU A 36 3.21 -9.75 -0.36
CA LEU A 36 1.76 -9.53 -0.27
C LEU A 36 1.19 -10.02 1.07
N ILE A 37 1.63 -11.18 1.55
CA ILE A 37 1.23 -11.71 2.86
C ILE A 37 1.64 -10.77 3.98
N ILE A 38 2.89 -10.29 3.97
CA ILE A 38 3.39 -9.33 4.95
C ILE A 38 2.60 -8.02 4.86
N LEU A 39 2.33 -7.53 3.64
CA LEU A 39 1.55 -6.31 3.42
C LEU A 39 0.13 -6.43 3.99
N VAL A 40 -0.58 -7.53 3.72
CA VAL A 40 -1.92 -7.78 4.27
C VAL A 40 -1.88 -7.90 5.79
N LEU A 41 -0.86 -8.54 6.35
CA LEU A 41 -0.69 -8.66 7.79
C LEU A 41 -0.45 -7.30 8.44
N VAL A 42 0.43 -6.47 7.86
CA VAL A 42 0.69 -5.11 8.33
C VAL A 42 -0.57 -4.24 8.22
N ILE A 43 -1.27 -4.27 7.09
CA ILE A 43 -2.55 -3.56 6.93
C ILE A 43 -3.59 -4.07 7.92
N GLY A 44 -3.67 -5.37 8.17
CA GLY A 44 -4.60 -5.98 9.13
C GLY A 44 -4.29 -5.56 10.56
N VAL A 45 -3.01 -5.54 10.95
CA VAL A 45 -2.57 -5.04 12.27
C VAL A 45 -2.87 -3.56 12.39
N VAL A 46 -2.46 -2.74 11.42
CA VAL A 46 -2.75 -1.30 11.42
C VAL A 46 -4.26 -1.07 11.44
N ALA A 47 -5.07 -1.76 10.65
CA ALA A 47 -6.53 -1.61 10.66
C ALA A 47 -7.19 -2.14 11.95
N TYR A 48 -6.61 -3.13 12.61
CA TYR A 48 -7.08 -3.61 13.91
C TYR A 48 -6.81 -2.58 15.02
N PHE A 49 -5.62 -1.97 15.01
CA PHE A 49 -5.24 -0.92 15.97
C PHE A 49 -5.81 0.46 15.62
N SER A 50 -6.02 0.75 14.33
CA SER A 50 -6.58 1.98 13.78
C SER A 50 -8.07 1.86 13.44
N GLY A 51 -8.72 0.75 13.79
CA GLY A 51 -10.12 0.39 13.50
C GLY A 51 -11.19 1.26 14.19
N ARG A 52 -10.87 2.52 14.47
CA ARG A 52 -11.84 3.59 14.69
C ARG A 52 -11.72 4.75 13.68
N GLY A 53 -10.85 4.62 12.67
CA GLY A 53 -10.67 5.62 11.61
C GLY A 53 -10.77 4.99 10.23
N GLN A 54 -11.91 4.36 9.91
CA GLN A 54 -12.41 4.41 8.54
C GLN A 54 -12.62 5.92 8.26
N ASP A 55 -12.05 6.51 7.21
CA ASP A 55 -12.59 6.34 5.88
C ASP A 55 -11.51 6.56 4.81
N TYR A 56 -11.10 5.47 4.16
CA TYR A 56 -10.47 5.56 2.86
C TYR A 56 -11.53 5.95 1.83
N ILE A 57 -11.51 7.24 1.45
CA ILE A 57 -11.77 7.78 0.12
C ILE A 57 -12.63 6.85 -0.77
N LYS A 58 -13.95 7.10 -0.80
CA LYS A 58 -14.74 6.90 -2.02
C LYS A 58 -15.43 8.20 -2.40
N GLN A 59 -14.85 8.80 -3.42
CA GLN A 59 -15.29 9.99 -4.14
C GLN A 59 -16.48 9.63 -5.07
N ARG A 60 -17.31 10.65 -5.36
CA ARG A 60 -18.57 10.70 -6.17
C ARG A 60 -19.83 10.44 -5.32
N SER A 61 -20.84 11.30 -5.29
CA SER A 61 -21.27 12.33 -6.25
C SER A 61 -22.08 13.42 -5.53
N ASN A 62 -22.25 14.53 -6.23
CA ASN A 62 -23.01 15.74 -5.90
C ASN A 62 -24.37 15.46 -5.23
N ASP A 63 -24.57 16.03 -4.04
CA ASP A 63 -25.79 16.73 -3.58
C ASP A 63 -25.59 17.11 -2.09
N ALA A 64 -26.07 18.30 -1.70
CA ALA A 64 -25.73 19.09 -0.51
C ALA A 64 -26.29 18.54 0.83
N PRO A 65 -26.22 19.26 2.00
CA PRO A 65 -25.31 20.32 2.47
C PRO A 65 -24.69 20.03 3.88
N SER A 66 -23.78 20.91 4.32
CA SER A 66 -23.24 21.14 5.69
C SER A 66 -22.44 20.07 6.45
N THR A 67 -22.71 18.76 6.36
CA THR A 67 -22.03 17.79 7.24
C THR A 67 -20.58 17.49 6.82
N LYS A 68 -20.29 17.54 5.51
CA LYS A 68 -18.94 17.24 4.99
C LYS A 68 -17.85 18.21 5.42
N VAL A 69 -18.20 19.44 5.78
CA VAL A 69 -17.21 20.46 6.19
C VAL A 69 -16.72 20.18 7.60
N GLU A 70 -17.62 19.75 8.50
CA GLU A 70 -17.27 19.37 9.87
C GLU A 70 -16.35 18.15 9.88
N ASP A 71 -16.66 17.12 9.09
CA ASP A 71 -15.81 15.93 8.94
C ASP A 71 -14.41 16.28 8.40
N SER A 72 -14.33 17.20 7.43
CA SER A 72 -13.05 17.68 6.88
C SER A 72 -12.22 18.43 7.94
N SER A 73 -12.87 19.29 8.74
CA SER A 73 -12.19 20.05 9.78
C SER A 73 -11.69 19.17 10.94
N LEU A 74 -12.47 18.17 11.33
CA LEU A 74 -12.08 17.18 12.34
C LEU A 74 -10.94 16.28 11.83
N TYR A 75 -10.95 15.91 10.55
CA TYR A 75 -9.88 15.14 9.93
C TYR A 75 -8.55 15.91 9.94
N ILE A 76 -8.56 17.19 9.54
CA ILE A 76 -7.36 18.03 9.57
C ILE A 76 -6.83 18.17 11.01
N LEU A 77 -7.72 18.36 11.99
CA LEU A 77 -7.35 18.46 13.39
C LEU A 77 -6.67 17.17 13.90
N GLN A 78 -7.19 16.01 13.50
CA GLN A 78 -6.59 14.71 13.84
C GLN A 78 -5.23 14.50 13.18
N GLU A 79 -5.06 14.92 11.92
CA GLU A 79 -3.78 14.84 11.21
C GLU A 79 -2.70 15.67 11.91
N ARG A 80 -3.03 16.89 12.34
CA ARG A 80 -2.08 17.78 13.04
C ARG A 80 -1.66 17.25 14.41
N TYR A 81 -2.58 16.63 15.13
CA TYR A 81 -2.27 15.94 16.38
C TYR A 81 -1.35 14.73 16.14
N ALA A 82 -1.62 13.93 15.11
CA ALA A 82 -0.79 12.78 14.76
C ALA A 82 0.63 13.18 14.30
N ARG A 83 0.77 14.35 13.68
CA ARG A 83 2.06 14.96 13.32
C ARG A 83 2.80 15.59 14.51
N GLY A 84 2.13 15.74 15.66
CA GLY A 84 2.67 16.44 16.83
C GLY A 84 2.74 17.96 16.67
N GLU A 85 1.97 18.54 15.74
CA GLU A 85 1.88 19.99 15.53
C GLU A 85 1.01 20.69 16.60
N ILE A 86 0.12 19.93 17.24
CA ILE A 86 -0.76 20.38 18.33
C ILE A 86 -0.73 19.35 19.45
N ASP A 87 -0.90 19.79 20.69
CA ASP A 87 -0.99 18.90 21.84
C ASP A 87 -2.41 18.32 22.04
N GLU A 88 -2.52 17.40 23.01
CA GLU A 88 -3.78 16.74 23.32
C GLU A 88 -4.85 17.72 23.86
N GLU A 89 -4.45 18.69 24.66
CA GLU A 89 -5.36 19.69 25.25
C GLU A 89 -5.97 20.59 24.16
N GLU A 90 -5.13 21.05 23.23
CA GLU A 90 -5.51 21.83 22.05
C GLU A 90 -6.44 21.04 21.13
N TYR A 91 -6.12 19.77 20.86
CA TYR A 91 -6.96 18.88 20.06
C TYR A 91 -8.37 18.75 20.68
N HIS A 92 -8.46 18.49 21.99
CA HIS A 92 -9.75 18.32 22.66
C HIS A 92 -10.58 19.61 22.74
N LYS A 93 -9.92 20.76 22.88
CA LYS A 93 -10.59 22.07 22.86
C LYS A 93 -11.20 22.34 21.48
N MET A 94 -10.43 22.18 20.42
CA MET A 94 -10.89 22.45 19.05
C MET A 94 -11.96 21.44 18.59
N LYS A 95 -11.82 20.16 18.96
CA LYS A 95 -12.82 19.13 18.65
C LYS A 95 -14.18 19.41 19.26
N ARG A 96 -14.22 19.99 20.48
CA ARG A 96 -15.48 20.41 21.12
C ARG A 96 -16.10 21.61 20.41
N ASN A 97 -15.28 22.55 19.97
CA ASN A 97 -15.76 23.73 19.24
C ASN A 97 -16.33 23.37 17.86
N LEU A 98 -15.80 22.34 17.20
CA LEU A 98 -16.26 21.89 15.89
C LEU A 98 -17.58 21.10 15.93
N LYS A 99 -17.91 20.51 17.08
CA LYS A 99 -19.14 19.72 17.30
C LYS A 99 -20.30 20.53 17.91
N SER A 100 -20.07 21.82 18.17
CA SER A 100 -21.03 22.74 18.80
C SER A 100 -21.67 23.65 17.77
#